data_AF-A0A7K3ADW8-F1
#
_entry.id   AF-A0A7K3ADW8-F1
#
_cell.length_a   1.000
_cell.length_b   1.000
_cell.length_c   1.000
_cell.angle_alpha   90.00
_cell.angle_beta   90.00
_cell.angle_gamma   90.00
#
_symmetry.space_group_name_H-M   'P 1'
#
loop_
_entity.id
_entity.type
_entity.pdbx_description
1 polymer ?
#
loop_
_entity_poly.entity_id
_entity_poly.type
_entity_poly.pdbx_seq_one_letter_code
_entity_poly.pdbx_strand_id
1 'polypeptide(L)'
;MRAGSTDMGNVSHVVATIHPSSGYDRGDTIMHNPEFTRYGTSAGADRAVLDGGLAMAWTAIAPATTEDHRASLPARLADRRNTPRATPAA
;
A
#
# COMPACT_ATOMS: atom_id res chain seq x y z
N MET A 1 13.01 -2.28 -7.84
CA MET A 1 11.99 -2.74 -8.81
C MET A 1 10.65 -2.14 -8.45
N ARG A 2 9.92 -1.55 -9.41
CA ARG A 2 8.47 -1.39 -9.28
C ARG A 2 7.86 -2.77 -9.54
N ALA A 3 7.67 -3.55 -8.49
CA ALA A 3 7.04 -4.86 -8.56
C ALA A 3 5.68 -4.78 -7.87
N GLY A 4 4.65 -5.32 -8.51
CA GLY A 4 3.27 -5.28 -8.02
C GLY A 4 2.31 -5.09 -9.19
N SER A 5 1.62 -6.17 -9.57
CA SER A 5 0.43 -6.10 -10.42
C SER A 5 -0.76 -6.35 -9.50
N THR A 6 -1.53 -5.29 -9.23
CA THR A 6 -2.68 -5.31 -8.32
C THR A 6 -3.76 -4.39 -8.87
N ASP A 7 -5.01 -4.79 -8.67
CA ASP A 7 -6.21 -4.00 -8.93
C ASP A 7 -6.27 -2.71 -8.11
N MET A 8 -5.52 -2.59 -7.01
CA MET A 8 -5.36 -1.34 -6.25
C MET A 8 -4.79 -0.21 -7.12
N GLY A 9 -4.07 -0.55 -8.19
CA GLY A 9 -3.66 0.41 -9.22
C GLY A 9 -4.85 1.13 -9.84
N ASN A 10 -5.92 0.41 -10.16
CA ASN A 10 -7.15 0.99 -10.71
C ASN A 10 -7.86 1.89 -9.68
N VAL A 11 -7.94 1.44 -8.43
CA VAL A 11 -8.52 2.23 -7.31
C VAL A 11 -7.77 3.55 -7.13
N SER A 12 -6.44 3.54 -7.26
CA SER A 12 -5.59 4.72 -7.07
C SER A 12 -5.83 5.86 -8.08
N HIS A 13 -6.61 5.64 -9.13
CA HIS A 13 -7.05 6.66 -10.07
C HIS A 13 -8.33 7.39 -9.62
N VAL A 14 -9.12 6.77 -8.75
CA VAL A 14 -10.42 7.29 -8.30
C VAL A 14 -10.32 7.86 -6.88
N VAL A 15 -9.55 7.21 -6.00
CA VAL A 15 -9.40 7.59 -4.59
C VAL A 15 -7.92 7.77 -4.25
N ALA A 16 -7.63 8.63 -3.28
CA ALA A 16 -6.27 8.78 -2.75
C ALA A 16 -5.89 7.50 -1.99
N THR A 17 -4.95 6.73 -2.54
CA THR A 17 -4.68 5.35 -2.14
C THR A 17 -3.20 5.11 -1.88
N ILE A 18 -2.91 4.22 -0.93
CA ILE A 18 -1.59 3.62 -0.71
C ILE A 18 -1.67 2.11 -0.91
N HIS A 19 -0.57 1.49 -1.34
CA HIS A 19 -0.43 0.03 -1.42
C HIS A 19 0.93 -0.38 -0.83
N PRO A 20 1.10 -0.24 0.50
CA PRO A 20 2.34 -0.61 1.17
C PRO A 20 2.47 -2.12 1.30
N SER A 21 3.69 -2.58 1.54
CA SER A 21 3.96 -3.96 1.97
C SER A 21 4.54 -3.96 3.37
N SER A 22 3.92 -4.72 4.28
CA SER A 22 4.51 -5.15 5.56
C SER A 22 4.95 -6.61 5.44
N GLY A 23 5.98 -6.99 6.17
CA GLY A 23 6.60 -8.31 6.04
C GLY A 23 6.91 -8.95 7.38
N TYR A 24 7.30 -10.21 7.30
CA TYR A 24 7.77 -11.05 8.40
C TYR A 24 8.90 -11.95 7.85
N ASP A 25 9.61 -12.64 8.74
CA ASP A 25 10.66 -13.57 8.33
C ASP A 25 10.06 -14.78 7.59
N ARG A 26 10.55 -14.99 6.36
CA ARG A 26 10.07 -15.99 5.39
C ARG A 26 11.23 -16.81 4.83
N GLY A 27 12.41 -16.73 5.46
CA GLY A 27 13.67 -17.23 4.90
C GLY A 27 13.92 -16.67 3.49
N ASP A 28 14.42 -17.52 2.60
CA ASP A 28 14.71 -17.15 1.21
C ASP A 28 13.48 -17.25 0.26
N THR A 29 12.27 -17.45 0.82
CA THR A 29 11.07 -17.64 0.00
C THR A 29 10.50 -16.31 -0.53
N ILE A 30 9.86 -16.38 -1.70
CA ILE A 30 9.24 -15.23 -2.36
C ILE A 30 7.73 -15.42 -2.53
N MET A 31 7.00 -14.32 -2.73
CA MET A 31 5.57 -14.37 -3.06
C MET A 31 5.35 -15.21 -4.32
N HIS A 32 4.25 -15.97 -4.36
CA HIS A 32 3.91 -16.96 -5.39
C HIS A 32 4.75 -18.25 -5.41
N ASN A 33 5.47 -18.56 -4.33
CA ASN A 33 6.11 -19.87 -4.14
C ASN A 33 5.29 -20.73 -3.15
N PRO A 34 5.08 -22.04 -3.37
CA PRO A 34 4.38 -22.91 -2.41
C PRO A 34 5.00 -22.93 -1.00
N GLU A 35 6.34 -22.87 -0.90
CA GLU A 35 7.05 -22.87 0.37
C GLU A 35 6.78 -21.59 1.17
N PHE A 36 6.45 -20.49 0.50
CA PHE A 36 6.06 -19.24 1.12
C PHE A 36 4.85 -19.41 2.05
N THR A 37 3.88 -20.20 1.63
CA THR A 37 2.63 -20.45 2.37
C THR A 37 2.90 -21.04 3.74
N ARG A 38 3.95 -21.85 3.89
CA ARG A 38 4.31 -22.47 5.18
C ARG A 38 4.70 -21.44 6.24
N TYR A 39 5.37 -20.37 5.83
CA TYR A 39 5.71 -19.26 6.73
C TYR A 39 4.49 -18.40 7.07
N GLY A 40 3.47 -18.41 6.21
CA GLY A 40 2.24 -17.62 6.36
C GLY A 40 1.34 -18.01 7.53
N THR A 41 1.57 -19.15 8.18
CA THR A 41 0.84 -19.59 9.38
C THR A 41 1.69 -19.52 10.65
N SER A 42 2.81 -18.79 10.60
CA SER A 42 3.69 -18.60 11.76
C SER A 42 3.21 -17.49 12.68
N ALA A 43 3.64 -17.50 13.95
CA ALA A 43 3.38 -16.40 14.87
C ALA A 43 3.96 -15.06 14.37
N GLY A 44 5.03 -15.09 13.58
CA GLY A 44 5.58 -13.89 12.93
C GLY A 44 4.66 -13.33 11.85
N ALA A 45 3.99 -14.20 11.09
CA ALA A 45 2.98 -13.80 10.12
C ALA A 45 1.76 -13.16 10.82
N ASP A 46 1.28 -13.78 11.91
CA ASP A 46 0.19 -13.22 12.72
C ASP A 46 0.55 -11.84 13.27
N ARG A 47 1.80 -11.68 13.76
CA ARG A 47 2.29 -10.39 14.24
C ARG A 47 2.31 -9.34 13.14
N ALA A 48 2.76 -9.69 11.93
CA ALA A 48 2.78 -8.77 10.79
C ALA A 48 1.36 -8.29 10.38
N VAL A 49 0.33 -9.13 10.55
CA VAL A 49 -1.07 -8.71 10.35
C VAL A 49 -1.46 -7.64 11.37
N LEU A 50 -1.15 -7.85 12.65
CA LEU A 50 -1.46 -6.88 13.71
C LEU A 50 -0.69 -5.57 13.53
N ASP A 51 0.59 -5.64 13.19
CA ASP A 51 1.42 -4.47 12.94
C ASP A 51 0.92 -3.69 11.71
N GLY A 52 0.50 -4.39 10.64
CA GLY A 52 -0.13 -3.78 9.47
C GLY A 52 -1.45 -3.08 9.83
N GLY A 53 -2.32 -3.72 10.60
CA GLY A 53 -3.57 -3.14 11.08
C GLY A 53 -3.34 -1.89 11.94
N LEU A 54 -2.37 -1.95 12.86
CA LEU A 54 -1.99 -0.82 13.69
C LEU A 54 -1.44 0.33 12.83
N ALA A 55 -0.55 0.06 11.88
CA ALA A 55 -0.01 1.07 10.97
C ALA A 55 -1.12 1.75 10.15
N MET A 56 -2.10 0.98 9.65
CA MET A 56 -3.26 1.53 8.95
C MET A 56 -4.13 2.41 9.85
N ALA A 57 -4.38 1.99 11.10
CA ALA A 57 -5.13 2.79 12.07
C ALA A 57 -4.44 4.14 12.35
N TRP A 58 -3.14 4.12 12.62
CA TRP A 58 -2.34 5.34 12.82
C TRP A 58 -2.35 6.25 11.58
N THR A 59 -2.28 5.66 10.39
CA THR A 59 -2.34 6.41 9.12
C THR A 59 -3.71 7.07 8.93
N ALA A 60 -4.80 6.38 9.29
CA ALA A 60 -6.16 6.89 9.11
C ALA A 60 -6.53 8.03 10.08
N ILE A 61 -5.90 8.09 11.27
CA ILE A 61 -6.20 9.12 12.27
C ILE A 61 -5.98 10.53 11.73
N ALA A 62 -4.87 10.79 11.02
CA ALA A 62 -4.54 12.13 10.54
C ALA A 62 -5.63 12.73 9.62
N PRO A 63 -6.04 12.08 8.50
CA PRO A 63 -7.15 12.59 7.69
C PRO A 63 -8.52 12.46 8.37
N ALA A 64 -8.70 11.57 9.36
CA ALA A 64 -9.95 11.50 10.10
C ALA A 64 -10.15 12.71 11.04
N THR A 65 -9.07 13.21 11.64
CA THR A 65 -9.13 14.22 12.72
C THR A 65 -8.71 15.63 12.30
N THR A 66 -8.03 15.79 11.16
CA THR A 66 -7.52 17.08 10.70
C THR A 66 -8.08 17.43 9.32
N GLU A 67 -8.82 18.54 9.24
CA GLU A 67 -9.48 18.98 8.00
C GLU A 67 -8.48 19.24 6.88
N ASP A 68 -7.36 19.93 7.17
CA ASP A 68 -6.33 20.22 6.18
C ASP A 68 -5.73 18.94 5.57
N HIS A 69 -5.47 17.93 6.41
CA HIS A 69 -5.02 16.63 5.92
C HIS A 69 -6.08 15.97 5.05
N ARG A 70 -7.35 15.98 5.47
CA ARG A 70 -8.45 15.39 4.70
C ARG A 70 -8.64 16.07 3.36
N ALA A 71 -8.59 17.39 3.31
CA ALA A 71 -8.75 18.19 2.09
C ALA A 71 -7.55 18.06 1.14
N SER A 72 -6.33 17.92 1.70
CA SER A 72 -5.12 17.83 0.89
C SER A 72 -5.04 16.58 0.00
N LEU A 73 -5.61 15.44 0.44
CA LEU A 73 -5.47 14.17 -0.28
C LEU A 73 -6.26 14.15 -1.60
N PRO A 74 -7.57 14.52 -1.64
CA PRO A 74 -8.31 14.66 -2.89
C PRO A 74 -7.71 15.73 -3.81
N ALA A 75 -7.27 16.87 -3.26
CA ALA A 75 -6.65 17.94 -4.05
C ALA A 75 -5.39 17.43 -4.80
N ARG A 76 -4.47 16.78 -4.07
CA ARG A 76 -3.26 16.20 -4.67
C ARG A 76 -3.57 15.10 -5.70
N LEU A 77 -4.64 14.33 -5.50
CA LEU A 77 -5.10 13.36 -6.48
C LEU A 77 -5.59 14.04 -7.77
N ALA A 78 -6.37 15.12 -7.64
CA ALA A 78 -6.85 15.91 -8.78
C ALA A 78 -5.67 16.50 -9.57
N ASP A 79 -4.67 17.06 -8.88
CA ASP A 79 -3.45 17.59 -9.52
C ASP A 79 -2.70 16.51 -10.30
N ARG A 80 -2.54 15.31 -9.72
CA ARG A 80 -1.91 14.17 -10.39
C ARG A 80 -2.66 13.75 -11.66
N ARG A 81 -3.99 13.82 -11.65
CA ARG A 81 -4.82 13.50 -12.83
C ARG A 81 -4.68 14.54 -13.95
N ASN A 82 -4.44 15.79 -13.58
CA ASN A 82 -4.31 16.91 -14.52
C ASN A 82 -2.89 17.12 -15.03
N THR A 83 -1.88 16.52 -14.37
CA THR A 83 -0.48 16.60 -14.80
C THR A 83 -0.22 15.66 -15.98
N PRO A 84 0.26 16.15 -17.14
CA PRO A 84 0.61 15.30 -18.27
C PRO A 84 1.65 14.26 -17.87
N ARG A 85 1.37 12.98 -18.15
CA ARG A 85 2.33 11.91 -17.90
C ARG A 85 3.43 12.03 -18.95
N ALA A 86 4.67 12.27 -18.53
CA ALA A 86 5.81 12.22 -19.45
C ALA A 86 5.84 10.85 -20.11
N THR A 87 5.85 10.81 -21.45
CA THR A 87 6.10 9.59 -22.20
C THR A 87 7.51 9.12 -21.84
N PRO A 88 7.70 7.88 -21.34
CA PRO A 88 9.04 7.36 -21.16
C PRO A 88 9.76 7.41 -22.51
N ALA A 89 10.97 7.96 -22.54
CA ALA A 89 11.83 7.84 -23.72
C ALA A 89 12.04 6.34 -24.01
N ALA A 90 11.90 5.97 -25.28
CA ALA A 90 12.06 4.61 -25.78
C ALA A 90 13.48 4.07 -25.52
#